data_AF-A0A842P3Q6-F1
#
_entry.id   AF-A0A842P3Q6-F1
#
_cell.length_a   1.000
_cell.length_b   1.000
_cell.length_c   1.000
_cell.angle_alpha   90.00
_cell.angle_beta   90.00
_cell.angle_gamma   90.00
#
_symmetry.space_group_name_H-M   'P 1'
#
loop_
_entity.id
_entity.type
_entity.pdbx_description
1 polymer ?
#
loop_
_entity_poly.entity_id
_entity_poly.type
_entity_poly.pdbx_seq_one_letter_code
_entity_poly.pdbx_strand_id
1 'polypeptide(L)'
;MEDWVVFRTWVGDLTQMIAEATVGQTRFHEYSDGVASVMTESIMAVTVFGTIMGTILALLWIERKFFARIMDRRGATMALRSLWVGEGGEHADWYDDLPFGTGKPIRWLNNLLNDKAGNASEYETVHRTKDRGYHGVWWLLPGMIQNVADGMKFMTKEWMVPAKADKFIFEVAPFIIITSTVMIFAFIPLSSNIYSANPELSLLFLMAIFGIAPFGVFFAGWSSNNKYTLLGGIRSAAQLTAYEIPLLVTVLSLAVISGSLNIIEIAEFQISSGVWNIFLLPLGAALFLITMVAEVERIPFDMPEAEAELVEGWWTEYGGMRWGLMFASEYLRCYAACLLFAIFFLGAWEMPFGDTIVGIIPNQDLILGVIGVGLIGLAIGLRSEFPVLLAPMPLVFISAIPPTAWLLFKAWFMFAIFVWIRASLHRVRSDQILEFGWRWLLPLSLVNLAIAFWLRLSIWPGDEWPLLIPGLITAIALILFIILGMDEDKSAMEGRIRPYSVYTESKGPASPRSHDR
;
A
#
# COMPACT_ATOMS: atom_id res chain seq x y z
N MET A 1 -18.72 -7.37 15.43
CA MET A 1 -18.26 -6.59 16.61
C MET A 1 -18.44 -5.10 16.32
N GLU A 2 -19.14 -4.37 17.18
CA GLU A 2 -19.18 -2.91 17.09
C GLU A 2 -17.79 -2.32 17.36
N ASP A 3 -17.40 -1.30 16.60
CA ASP A 3 -16.15 -0.58 16.82
C ASP A 3 -16.23 0.17 18.16
N TRP A 4 -15.50 -0.32 19.16
CA TRP A 4 -15.44 0.31 20.48
C TRP A 4 -14.69 1.65 20.45
N VAL A 5 -14.00 1.96 19.35
CA VAL A 5 -13.35 3.27 19.11
C VAL A 5 -14.35 4.21 18.42
N VAL A 6 -15.19 4.88 19.21
CA VAL A 6 -16.20 5.83 18.71
C VAL A 6 -15.60 7.23 18.45
N PHE A 7 -14.54 7.27 17.64
CA PHE A 7 -13.72 8.48 17.46
C PHE A 7 -14.50 9.65 16.83
N ARG A 8 -15.31 9.40 15.79
CA ARG A 8 -16.09 10.47 15.12
C ARG A 8 -17.12 11.11 16.05
N THR A 9 -17.77 10.34 16.92
CA THR A 9 -18.70 10.91 17.92
C THR A 9 -17.96 11.81 18.91
N TRP A 10 -16.80 11.37 19.41
CA TRP A 10 -15.95 12.21 20.27
C TRP A 10 -15.54 13.52 19.59
N VAL A 11 -15.15 13.47 18.32
CA VAL A 11 -14.81 14.67 17.55
C VAL A 11 -16.04 15.55 17.37
N GLY A 12 -17.20 14.98 17.04
CA GLY A 12 -18.47 15.69 16.89
C GLY A 12 -18.91 16.41 18.16
N ASP A 13 -18.85 15.74 19.31
CA ASP A 13 -19.20 16.34 20.60
C ASP A 13 -18.24 17.49 20.96
N LEU A 14 -16.94 17.30 20.69
CA LEU A 14 -15.92 18.31 20.95
C LEU A 14 -16.06 19.53 20.05
N THR A 15 -16.32 19.34 18.75
CA THR A 15 -16.50 20.46 17.80
C THR A 15 -17.80 21.19 18.06
N GLN A 16 -18.87 20.48 18.44
CA GLN A 16 -20.13 21.10 18.86
C GLN A 16 -19.93 21.96 20.10
N MET A 17 -19.25 21.45 21.13
CA MET A 17 -18.90 22.22 22.32
C MET A 17 -18.10 23.48 21.99
N ILE A 18 -17.11 23.38 21.08
CA ILE A 18 -16.30 24.54 20.66
C ILE A 18 -17.16 25.55 19.88
N ALA A 19 -18.01 25.08 18.97
CA ALA A 19 -18.86 25.94 18.16
C ALA A 19 -19.91 26.67 19.00
N GLU A 20 -20.51 25.99 19.98
CA GLU A 20 -21.44 26.59 20.95
C GLU A 20 -20.74 27.65 21.82
N ALA A 21 -19.51 27.38 22.28
CA ALA A 21 -18.74 28.31 23.10
C ALA A 21 -18.24 29.54 22.31
N THR A 22 -18.04 29.43 20.99
CA THR A 22 -17.48 30.51 20.15
C THR A 22 -18.55 31.27 19.38
N VAL A 23 -19.26 30.59 18.48
CA VAL A 23 -20.27 31.17 17.58
C VAL A 23 -21.63 31.21 18.26
N GLY A 24 -21.94 30.21 19.10
CA GLY A 24 -23.23 30.08 19.77
C GLY A 24 -23.57 31.25 20.71
N GLN A 25 -22.57 31.98 21.21
CA GLN A 25 -22.75 33.17 22.05
C GLN A 25 -22.86 34.49 21.25
N THR A 26 -22.82 34.42 19.91
CA THR A 26 -22.86 35.59 19.02
C THR A 26 -24.19 35.71 18.29
N ARG A 27 -24.37 36.81 17.55
CA ARG A 27 -25.54 37.04 16.68
C ARG A 27 -25.70 35.99 15.56
N PHE A 28 -24.67 35.16 15.32
CA PHE A 28 -24.64 34.11 14.30
C PHE A 28 -24.93 32.71 14.87
N HIS A 29 -25.63 32.61 16.01
CA HIS A 29 -25.95 31.33 16.66
C HIS A 29 -26.57 30.29 15.69
N GLU A 30 -27.40 30.72 14.73
CA GLU A 30 -28.01 29.83 13.71
C GLU A 30 -26.99 29.07 12.86
N TYR A 31 -25.73 29.55 12.78
CA TYR A 31 -24.65 28.90 12.03
C TYR A 31 -23.74 28.02 12.90
N SER A 32 -23.97 27.90 14.22
CA SER A 32 -23.11 27.10 15.12
C SER A 32 -22.98 25.66 14.63
N ASP A 33 -24.10 25.05 14.24
CA ASP A 33 -24.16 23.64 13.86
C ASP A 33 -23.46 23.41 12.52
N GLY A 34 -23.60 24.36 11.59
CA GLY A 34 -22.86 24.34 10.32
C GLY A 34 -21.34 24.46 10.53
N VAL A 35 -20.90 25.33 11.44
CA VAL A 35 -19.48 25.46 11.80
C VAL A 35 -18.97 24.19 12.48
N ALA A 36 -19.72 23.62 13.41
CA ALA A 36 -19.38 22.36 14.07
C ALA A 36 -19.24 21.21 13.06
N SER A 37 -20.16 21.11 12.10
CA SER A 37 -20.11 20.10 11.03
C SER A 37 -18.86 20.27 10.17
N VAL A 38 -18.57 21.49 9.68
CA VAL A 38 -17.36 21.75 8.87
C VAL A 38 -16.08 21.45 9.65
N MET A 39 -16.03 21.81 10.94
CA MET A 39 -14.88 21.48 11.80
C MET A 39 -14.72 19.97 11.99
N THR A 40 -15.81 19.24 12.21
CA THR A 40 -15.81 17.78 12.37
C THR A 40 -15.27 17.12 11.11
N GLU A 41 -15.82 17.46 9.94
CA GLU A 41 -15.36 16.88 8.67
C GLU A 41 -13.91 17.24 8.35
N SER A 42 -13.47 18.46 8.69
CA SER A 42 -12.07 18.88 8.51
C SER A 42 -11.11 18.08 9.42
N ILE A 43 -11.47 17.88 10.69
CA ILE A 43 -10.65 17.11 11.64
C ILE A 43 -10.61 15.64 11.23
N MET A 44 -11.75 15.08 10.79
CA MET A 44 -11.82 13.70 10.31
C MET A 44 -10.98 13.51 9.05
N ALA A 45 -11.04 14.45 8.09
CA ALA A 45 -10.20 14.42 6.89
C ALA A 45 -8.71 14.44 7.22
N VAL A 46 -8.28 15.33 8.13
CA VAL A 46 -6.88 15.42 8.58
C VAL A 46 -6.46 14.16 9.32
N THR A 47 -7.34 13.58 10.14
CA THR A 47 -7.04 12.36 10.88
C THR A 47 -6.88 11.17 9.93
N VAL A 48 -7.84 10.93 9.04
CA VAL A 48 -7.79 9.84 8.06
C VAL A 48 -6.57 9.99 7.15
N PHE A 49 -6.36 11.17 6.57
CA PHE A 49 -5.21 11.45 5.73
C PHE A 49 -3.90 11.29 6.50
N GLY A 50 -3.82 11.80 7.73
CA GLY A 50 -2.66 11.68 8.61
C GLY A 50 -2.34 10.22 8.97
N THR A 51 -3.35 9.40 9.24
CA THR A 51 -3.17 7.96 9.49
C THR A 51 -2.62 7.26 8.26
N ILE A 52 -3.22 7.46 7.08
CA ILE A 52 -2.82 6.84 5.81
C ILE A 52 -1.41 7.29 5.40
N MET A 53 -1.08 8.57 5.55
CA MET A 53 0.26 9.08 5.24
C MET A 53 1.30 8.64 6.27
N GLY A 54 0.92 8.50 7.54
CA GLY A 54 1.81 7.95 8.57
C GLY A 54 2.18 6.49 8.31
N THR A 55 1.25 5.70 7.77
CA THR A 55 1.45 4.28 7.49
C THR A 55 2.17 4.01 6.17
N ILE A 56 2.24 4.98 5.24
CA ILE A 56 2.92 4.80 3.94
C ILE A 56 4.41 4.44 4.09
N LEU A 57 5.06 4.93 5.16
CA LEU A 57 6.46 4.65 5.43
C LEU A 57 6.71 3.14 5.63
N ALA A 58 5.71 2.43 6.16
CA ALA A 58 5.78 0.99 6.31
C ALA A 58 5.75 0.29 4.94
N LEU A 59 4.94 0.76 3.98
CA LEU A 59 4.89 0.16 2.63
C LEU A 59 6.21 0.28 1.89
N LEU A 60 6.76 1.49 1.81
CA LEU A 60 8.06 1.73 1.17
C LEU A 60 9.19 0.92 1.82
N TRP A 61 9.11 0.72 3.13
CA TRP A 61 10.03 -0.15 3.87
C TRP A 61 9.83 -1.63 3.53
N ILE A 62 8.57 -2.12 3.50
CA ILE A 62 8.21 -3.49 3.15
C ILE A 62 8.76 -3.83 1.77
N GLU A 63 8.54 -3.01 0.75
CA GLU A 63 8.97 -3.32 -0.61
C GLU A 63 10.48 -3.57 -0.68
N ARG A 64 11.29 -2.63 -0.17
CA ARG A 64 12.75 -2.72 -0.22
C ARG A 64 13.27 -3.93 0.53
N LYS A 65 12.66 -4.26 1.67
CA LYS A 65 13.07 -5.39 2.50
C LYS A 65 12.62 -6.71 1.92
N PHE A 66 11.36 -6.82 1.55
CA PHE A 66 10.76 -8.02 1.02
C PHE A 66 11.43 -8.42 -0.30
N PHE A 67 11.60 -7.47 -1.22
CA PHE A 67 12.29 -7.71 -2.48
C PHE A 67 13.77 -8.06 -2.27
N ALA A 68 14.43 -7.42 -1.30
CA ALA A 68 15.78 -7.79 -0.92
C ALA A 68 15.88 -9.23 -0.41
N ARG A 69 14.93 -9.69 0.42
CA ARG A 69 14.92 -11.07 0.92
C ARG A 69 14.70 -12.10 -0.17
N ILE A 70 13.83 -11.82 -1.15
CA ILE A 70 13.65 -12.68 -2.32
C ILE A 70 14.98 -12.84 -3.09
N MET A 71 15.76 -11.77 -3.17
CA MET A 71 17.07 -11.73 -3.84
C MET A 71 18.25 -12.11 -2.92
N ASP A 72 17.98 -12.76 -1.79
CA ASP A 72 18.97 -13.17 -0.78
C ASP A 72 19.93 -12.06 -0.31
N ARG A 73 19.39 -10.84 -0.17
CA ARG A 73 20.10 -9.66 0.34
C ARG A 73 19.32 -9.00 1.49
N ARG A 74 19.97 -8.16 2.30
CA ARG A 74 19.36 -7.54 3.50
C ARG A 74 18.61 -6.22 3.25
N GLY A 75 18.73 -5.66 2.04
CA GLY A 75 18.12 -4.38 1.65
C GLY A 75 18.74 -3.19 2.39
N ALA A 76 18.09 -2.02 2.35
CA ALA A 76 18.58 -0.82 3.03
C ALA A 76 18.63 -1.02 4.56
N THR A 77 19.82 -0.96 5.16
CA THR A 77 20.04 -1.17 6.60
C THR A 77 20.53 0.07 7.33
N MET A 78 21.05 1.08 6.62
CA MET A 78 21.42 2.39 7.15
C MET A 78 20.49 3.43 6.54
N ALA A 79 19.81 4.22 7.38
CA ALA A 79 18.74 5.12 6.96
C ALA A 79 19.18 6.58 6.75
N LEU A 80 20.34 6.95 7.27
CA LEU A 80 20.74 8.34 7.46
C LEU A 80 22.26 8.38 7.50
N ARG A 81 22.91 8.19 6.35
CA ARG A 81 24.37 8.29 6.22
C ARG A 81 24.79 9.64 5.64
N SER A 82 24.05 10.17 4.65
CA SER A 82 24.44 11.39 3.92
C SER A 82 23.93 12.71 4.53
N LEU A 83 23.09 12.67 5.56
CA LEU A 83 22.66 13.89 6.26
C LEU A 83 23.64 14.26 7.40
N TRP A 84 24.62 13.39 7.67
CA TRP A 84 25.47 13.45 8.87
C TRP A 84 26.91 13.85 8.56
N VAL A 85 27.44 13.48 7.40
CA VAL A 85 28.84 13.72 7.04
C VAL A 85 28.95 13.87 5.53
N GLY A 86 29.71 14.87 5.07
CA GLY A 86 30.09 15.00 3.66
C GLY A 86 30.99 13.84 3.24
N GLU A 87 30.82 13.34 2.01
CA GLU A 87 31.75 12.37 1.45
C GLU A 87 33.16 13.00 1.35
N GLY A 88 34.19 12.30 1.85
CA GLY A 88 35.58 12.65 1.54
C GLY A 88 36.57 12.78 2.71
N GLY A 89 36.19 12.52 3.97
CA GLY A 89 37.16 12.57 5.09
C GLY A 89 37.64 13.97 5.48
N GLU A 90 37.02 15.02 4.91
CA GLU A 90 37.19 16.42 5.29
C GLU A 90 35.91 16.89 5.99
N HIS A 91 36.03 17.40 7.23
CA HIS A 91 34.91 17.99 7.96
C HIS A 91 34.70 19.44 7.47
N ALA A 92 33.86 19.64 6.47
CA ALA A 92 33.28 20.97 6.25
C ALA A 92 32.23 21.22 7.34
N ASP A 93 32.58 22.01 8.36
CA ASP A 93 31.69 22.37 9.49
C ASP A 93 30.69 23.46 9.03
N TRP A 94 29.84 23.12 8.05
CA TRP A 94 28.89 24.03 7.39
C TRP A 94 27.78 24.54 8.33
N TYR A 95 27.72 24.04 9.57
CA TYR A 95 26.75 24.52 10.55
C TYR A 95 26.91 26.00 10.83
N ASP A 96 28.12 26.54 10.79
CA ASP A 96 28.36 27.96 11.04
C ASP A 96 27.94 28.86 9.87
N ASP A 97 27.70 28.29 8.68
CA ASP A 97 27.25 29.00 7.47
C ASP A 97 25.72 29.13 7.35
N LEU A 98 24.97 28.48 8.25
CA LEU A 98 23.51 28.51 8.22
C LEU A 98 22.95 29.87 8.66
N PRO A 99 22.01 30.47 7.89
CA PRO A 99 21.41 31.74 8.24
C PRO A 99 20.60 31.64 9.55
N PHE A 100 20.54 32.76 10.27
CA PHE A 100 19.80 32.93 11.52
C PHE A 100 20.35 32.16 12.74
N GLY A 101 21.61 31.70 12.70
CA GLY A 101 22.24 31.01 13.84
C GLY A 101 21.59 29.65 14.16
N THR A 102 20.78 29.13 13.23
CA THR A 102 20.12 27.82 13.29
C THR A 102 21.11 26.66 13.27
N GLY A 103 22.35 26.92 12.87
CA GLY A 103 23.45 25.97 12.89
C GLY A 103 23.79 25.39 14.26
N LYS A 104 23.78 26.19 15.32
CA LYS A 104 24.10 25.73 16.68
C LYS A 104 23.12 24.69 17.22
N PRO A 105 21.78 24.91 17.17
CA PRO A 105 20.82 23.89 17.60
C PRO A 105 20.86 22.65 16.70
N ILE A 106 21.09 22.79 15.39
CA ILE A 106 21.24 21.65 14.47
C ILE A 106 22.51 20.84 14.79
N ARG A 107 23.63 21.51 15.06
CA ARG A 107 24.89 20.88 15.48
C ARG A 107 24.75 20.15 16.81
N TRP A 108 24.06 20.75 17.79
CA TRP A 108 23.76 20.11 19.07
C TRP A 108 22.87 18.88 18.89
N LEU A 109 21.80 19.01 18.10
CA LEU A 109 20.88 17.91 17.81
C LEU A 109 21.61 16.77 17.07
N ASN A 110 22.45 17.10 16.10
CA ASN A 110 23.27 16.13 15.37
C ASN A 110 24.22 15.40 16.34
N ASN A 111 25.01 16.12 17.14
CA ASN A 111 25.89 15.48 18.11
C ASN A 111 25.14 14.58 19.11
N LEU A 112 23.99 15.04 19.63
CA LEU A 112 23.16 14.27 20.56
C LEU A 112 22.61 12.98 19.93
N LEU A 113 22.20 13.05 18.67
CA LEU A 113 21.70 11.90 17.92
C LEU A 113 22.84 10.95 17.51
N ASN A 114 24.03 11.45 17.15
CA ASN A 114 25.18 10.61 16.82
C ASN A 114 25.71 9.84 18.05
N ASP A 115 25.67 10.47 19.23
CA ASP A 115 26.08 9.85 20.48
C ASP A 115 25.07 8.82 21.03
N LYS A 116 23.76 9.06 20.88
CA LYS A 116 22.72 8.16 21.41
C LYS A 116 22.19 7.14 20.40
N ALA A 117 22.24 7.44 19.11
CA ALA A 117 21.58 6.66 18.06
C ALA A 117 22.56 6.12 17.00
N GLY A 118 23.80 6.60 16.94
CA GLY A 118 24.81 6.13 15.97
C GLY A 118 25.30 4.71 16.26
N ASN A 119 25.45 3.89 15.21
CA ASN A 119 25.90 2.50 15.35
C ASN A 119 27.40 2.38 15.69
N ALA A 120 27.74 1.33 16.46
CA ALA A 120 29.11 0.83 16.56
C ALA A 120 29.46 0.00 15.31
N SER A 121 30.69 0.13 14.80
CA SER A 121 31.21 -0.64 13.68
C SER A 121 32.49 -1.34 14.11
N GLU A 122 32.72 -2.61 13.80
CA GLU A 122 34.00 -3.26 14.15
C GLU A 122 35.21 -2.68 13.40
N TYR A 123 34.99 -1.91 12.34
CA TYR A 123 36.05 -1.35 11.53
C TYR A 123 36.55 -0.01 12.12
N GLU A 124 37.82 0.02 12.51
CA GLU A 124 38.50 1.18 13.11
C GLU A 124 38.49 2.42 12.18
N THR A 125 38.47 2.21 10.86
CA THR A 125 38.34 3.27 9.85
C THR A 125 37.01 4.02 9.92
N VAL A 126 35.91 3.34 10.29
CA VAL A 126 34.58 3.93 10.47
C VAL A 126 34.47 4.63 11.82
N HIS A 127 35.12 4.11 12.85
CA HIS A 127 35.23 4.77 14.15
C HIS A 127 36.01 6.09 14.08
N ARG A 128 37.01 6.18 13.21
CA ARG A 128 37.86 7.37 13.02
C ARG A 128 37.11 8.56 12.40
N THR A 129 36.19 8.32 11.46
CA THR A 129 35.44 9.38 10.77
C THR A 129 34.15 9.80 11.49
N LYS A 130 33.77 9.11 12.59
CA LYS A 130 32.46 9.28 13.28
C LYS A 130 31.25 9.26 12.32
N ASP A 131 31.42 8.56 11.20
CA ASP A 131 30.47 8.48 10.09
C ASP A 131 29.43 7.40 10.37
N ARG A 132 28.67 7.61 11.46
CA ARG A 132 27.72 6.64 11.99
C ARG A 132 26.38 6.78 11.27
N GLY A 133 26.02 5.78 10.47
CA GLY A 133 24.66 5.67 9.96
C GLY A 133 23.68 5.33 11.08
N TYR A 134 22.51 5.98 11.11
CA TYR A 134 21.41 5.50 11.95
C TYR A 134 20.79 4.25 11.34
N HIS A 135 20.73 3.14 12.09
CA HIS A 135 20.15 1.88 11.62
C HIS A 135 18.64 1.78 11.88
N GLY A 136 18.01 2.77 12.53
CA GLY A 136 16.64 2.63 13.07
C GLY A 136 16.65 2.06 14.50
N VAL A 137 15.49 1.66 15.02
CA VAL A 137 15.42 0.86 16.25
C VAL A 137 16.07 -0.50 15.95
N TRP A 138 17.26 -0.72 16.50
CA TRP A 138 18.25 -1.77 16.16
C TRP A 138 17.70 -3.22 16.10
N TRP A 139 16.54 -3.52 16.69
CA TRP A 139 15.94 -4.86 16.70
C TRP A 139 14.58 -5.01 15.99
N LEU A 140 13.82 -3.93 15.74
CA LEU A 140 12.44 -4.05 15.25
C LEU A 140 12.27 -3.65 13.78
N LEU A 141 12.82 -2.50 13.34
CA LEU A 141 12.53 -1.91 12.01
C LEU A 141 13.76 -1.23 11.36
N PRO A 142 14.76 -2.00 10.91
CA PRO A 142 15.99 -1.42 10.35
C PRO A 142 15.75 -0.76 8.99
N GLY A 143 16.18 0.50 8.82
CA GLY A 143 16.09 1.22 7.53
C GLY A 143 14.76 1.94 7.25
N MET A 144 13.81 1.98 8.20
CA MET A 144 12.49 2.63 8.00
C MET A 144 12.59 4.13 7.68
N ILE A 145 13.59 4.82 8.24
CA ILE A 145 13.77 6.27 8.05
C ILE A 145 14.42 6.62 6.70
N GLN A 146 14.90 5.63 5.94
CA GLN A 146 15.46 5.87 4.61
C GLN A 146 14.45 6.58 3.69
N ASN A 147 13.17 6.26 3.85
CA ASN A 147 12.09 6.86 3.06
C ASN A 147 11.99 8.38 3.29
N VAL A 148 12.23 8.82 4.53
CA VAL A 148 12.28 10.25 4.89
C VAL A 148 13.51 10.92 4.28
N ALA A 149 14.66 10.24 4.29
CA ALA A 149 15.89 10.75 3.68
C ALA A 149 15.75 10.91 2.15
N ASP A 150 15.13 9.93 1.48
CA ASP A 150 14.87 10.00 0.04
C ASP A 150 13.89 11.13 -0.30
N GLY A 151 12.83 11.31 0.50
CA GLY A 151 11.90 12.44 0.36
C GLY A 151 12.60 13.79 0.52
N MET A 152 13.45 13.94 1.54
CA MET A 152 14.24 15.16 1.75
C MET A 152 15.17 15.44 0.57
N LYS A 153 15.82 14.42 0.03
CA LYS A 153 16.69 14.53 -1.14
C LYS A 153 15.94 15.10 -2.36
N PHE A 154 14.72 14.66 -2.63
CA PHE A 154 13.92 15.20 -3.75
C PHE A 154 13.51 16.65 -3.54
N MET A 155 13.22 17.05 -2.30
CA MET A 155 12.88 18.44 -1.96
C MET A 155 14.08 19.39 -2.14
N THR A 156 15.30 18.92 -1.90
CA THR A 156 16.52 19.76 -2.01
C THR A 156 17.11 19.83 -3.41
N LYS A 157 16.69 18.94 -4.31
CA LYS A 157 17.22 18.88 -5.67
C LYS A 157 16.76 20.09 -6.50
N GLU A 158 17.65 20.56 -7.37
CA GLU A 158 17.37 21.68 -8.27
C GLU A 158 16.20 21.39 -9.21
N TRP A 159 15.45 22.46 -9.48
CA TRP A 159 14.33 22.46 -10.41
C TRP A 159 14.81 22.91 -11.78
N MET A 160 14.67 22.04 -12.78
CA MET A 160 15.04 22.32 -14.17
C MET A 160 13.87 21.99 -15.08
N VAL A 161 13.44 22.95 -15.91
CA VAL A 161 12.40 22.76 -16.93
C VAL A 161 13.05 22.84 -18.31
N PRO A 162 12.77 21.91 -19.24
CA PRO A 162 13.34 21.96 -20.58
C PRO A 162 12.98 23.25 -21.31
N ALA A 163 13.95 23.87 -22.02
CA ALA A 163 13.76 25.18 -22.62
C ALA A 163 12.67 25.23 -23.71
N LYS A 164 12.42 24.11 -24.39
CA LYS A 164 11.40 23.98 -25.44
C LYS A 164 10.10 23.33 -24.94
N ALA A 165 9.99 22.96 -23.67
CA ALA A 165 8.78 22.38 -23.10
C ALA A 165 7.69 23.45 -22.91
N ASP A 166 6.43 23.01 -22.92
CA ASP A 166 5.32 23.86 -22.48
C ASP A 166 5.37 23.97 -20.95
N LYS A 167 5.88 25.10 -20.46
CA LYS A 167 6.10 25.34 -19.03
C LYS A 167 4.83 25.22 -18.19
N PHE A 168 3.68 25.62 -18.73
CA PHE A 168 2.45 25.61 -17.94
C PHE A 168 1.96 24.18 -17.73
N ILE A 169 1.84 23.42 -18.82
CA ILE A 169 1.36 22.03 -18.74
C ILE A 169 2.38 21.14 -18.01
N PHE A 170 3.68 21.37 -18.22
CA PHE A 170 4.75 20.64 -17.55
C PHE A 170 4.69 20.79 -16.03
N GLU A 171 4.41 22.00 -15.52
CA GLU A 171 4.28 22.19 -14.07
C GLU A 171 2.96 21.65 -13.53
N VAL A 172 1.86 21.75 -14.27
CA VAL A 172 0.52 21.36 -13.80
C VAL A 172 0.32 19.84 -13.80
N ALA A 173 0.94 19.11 -14.73
CA ALA A 173 0.70 17.67 -14.89
C ALA A 173 0.99 16.83 -13.63
N PRO A 174 2.14 16.99 -12.94
CA PRO A 174 2.38 16.30 -11.66
C PRO A 174 1.32 16.61 -10.59
N PHE A 175 0.79 17.83 -10.56
CA PHE A 175 -0.25 18.22 -9.61
C PHE A 175 -1.59 17.54 -9.91
N ILE A 176 -1.95 17.37 -11.18
CA ILE A 176 -3.16 16.61 -11.57
C ILE A 176 -3.04 15.15 -11.09
N ILE A 177 -1.87 14.55 -11.31
CA ILE A 177 -1.60 13.15 -10.97
C ILE A 177 -1.66 12.93 -9.45
N ILE A 178 -1.01 13.78 -8.65
CA ILE A 178 -1.02 13.65 -7.19
C ILE A 178 -2.38 14.02 -6.58
N THR A 179 -3.05 15.05 -7.09
CA THR A 179 -4.35 15.50 -6.56
C THR A 179 -5.41 14.43 -6.78
N SER A 180 -5.43 13.81 -7.96
CA SER A 180 -6.33 12.68 -8.22
C SER A 180 -6.05 11.50 -7.28
N THR A 181 -4.79 11.18 -6.98
CA THR A 181 -4.49 10.12 -6.00
C THR A 181 -4.92 10.46 -4.59
N VAL A 182 -4.63 11.69 -4.12
CA VAL A 182 -4.98 12.11 -2.77
C VAL A 182 -6.49 12.12 -2.57
N MET A 183 -7.24 12.50 -3.60
CA MET A 183 -8.71 12.52 -3.56
C MET A 183 -9.32 11.13 -3.34
N ILE A 184 -8.67 10.04 -3.80
CA ILE A 184 -9.14 8.66 -3.57
C ILE A 184 -9.21 8.36 -2.06
N PHE A 185 -8.22 8.81 -1.28
CA PHE A 185 -8.18 8.54 0.16
C PHE A 185 -9.30 9.22 0.96
N ALA A 186 -9.92 10.28 0.43
CA ALA A 186 -11.07 10.90 1.07
C ALA A 186 -12.28 9.96 1.12
N PHE A 187 -12.39 9.02 0.18
CA PHE A 187 -13.49 8.07 0.07
C PHE A 187 -13.17 6.69 0.65
N ILE A 188 -11.93 6.45 1.12
CA ILE A 188 -11.55 5.18 1.74
C ILE A 188 -11.84 5.24 3.25
N PRO A 189 -12.82 4.45 3.76
CA PRO A 189 -13.06 4.34 5.19
C PRO A 189 -11.98 3.49 5.87
N LEU A 190 -11.57 3.88 7.08
CA LEU A 190 -10.65 3.12 7.93
C LEU A 190 -11.37 2.26 8.97
N SER A 191 -12.59 2.64 9.33
CA SER A 191 -13.53 1.91 10.19
C SER A 191 -14.94 2.45 9.94
N SER A 192 -15.97 1.82 10.52
CA SER A 192 -17.36 2.31 10.48
C SER A 192 -17.48 3.73 11.06
N ASN A 193 -16.65 4.07 12.06
CA ASN A 193 -16.63 5.39 12.68
C ASN A 193 -15.50 6.30 12.19
N ILE A 194 -14.54 5.80 11.40
CA ILE A 194 -13.36 6.58 10.97
C ILE A 194 -13.36 6.66 9.44
N TYR A 195 -13.98 7.70 8.92
CA TYR A 195 -14.03 8.03 7.50
C TYR A 195 -14.05 9.54 7.30
N SER A 196 -13.59 10.00 6.12
CA SER A 196 -13.60 11.43 5.77
C SER A 196 -14.91 11.81 5.08
N ALA A 197 -15.22 11.24 3.91
CA ALA A 197 -16.46 11.51 3.20
C ALA A 197 -17.30 10.24 2.99
N ASN A 198 -18.61 10.33 3.21
CA ASN A 198 -19.55 9.23 3.03
C ASN A 198 -20.78 9.63 2.19
N PRO A 199 -20.61 9.87 0.87
CA PRO A 199 -21.76 10.00 -0.03
C PRO A 199 -22.34 8.62 -0.38
N GLU A 200 -23.65 8.59 -0.67
CA GLU A 200 -24.39 7.39 -1.09
C GLU A 200 -23.79 6.73 -2.35
N LEU A 201 -23.23 7.54 -3.25
CA LEU A 201 -22.58 7.10 -4.49
C LEU A 201 -21.04 7.05 -4.39
N SER A 202 -20.49 6.80 -3.19
CA SER A 202 -19.04 6.82 -2.94
C SER A 202 -18.24 5.93 -3.90
N LEU A 203 -18.76 4.75 -4.24
CA LEU A 203 -18.11 3.85 -5.19
C LEU A 203 -17.98 4.46 -6.59
N LEU A 204 -19.02 5.13 -7.08
CA LEU A 204 -19.02 5.78 -8.40
C LEU A 204 -18.07 6.97 -8.43
N PHE A 205 -18.06 7.79 -7.37
CA PHE A 205 -17.11 8.90 -7.25
C PHE A 205 -15.67 8.40 -7.28
N LEU A 206 -15.38 7.31 -6.56
CA LEU A 206 -14.06 6.71 -6.51
C LEU A 206 -13.62 6.24 -7.91
N MET A 207 -14.50 5.58 -8.67
CA MET A 207 -14.22 5.19 -10.06
C MET A 207 -13.99 6.40 -10.97
N ALA A 208 -14.80 7.45 -10.84
CA ALA A 208 -14.63 8.68 -11.64
C ALA A 208 -13.26 9.37 -11.40
N ILE A 209 -12.71 9.25 -10.19
CA ILE A 209 -11.40 9.83 -9.86
C ILE A 209 -10.26 9.03 -10.50
N PHE A 210 -10.39 7.70 -10.63
CA PHE A 210 -9.39 6.89 -11.34
C PHE A 210 -9.26 7.32 -12.81
N GLY A 211 -10.37 7.63 -13.49
CA GLY A 211 -10.37 8.11 -14.88
C GLY A 211 -9.71 9.47 -15.12
N ILE A 212 -9.27 10.19 -14.07
CA ILE A 212 -8.51 11.44 -14.21
C ILE A 212 -7.01 11.13 -14.45
N ALA A 213 -6.50 10.00 -13.97
CA ALA A 213 -5.08 9.66 -14.03
C ALA A 213 -4.50 9.62 -15.47
N PRO A 214 -5.17 9.01 -16.47
CA PRO A 214 -4.63 8.93 -17.83
C PRO A 214 -4.37 10.30 -18.47
N PHE A 215 -5.21 11.31 -18.14
CA PHE A 215 -5.01 12.68 -18.62
C PHE A 215 -3.74 13.31 -18.04
N GLY A 216 -3.48 13.10 -16.75
CA GLY A 216 -2.27 13.58 -16.09
C GLY A 216 -1.01 13.03 -16.75
N VAL A 217 -0.98 11.72 -17.01
CA VAL A 217 0.14 11.05 -17.68
C VAL A 217 0.32 11.55 -19.13
N PHE A 218 -0.77 11.67 -19.88
CA PHE A 218 -0.71 12.19 -21.25
C PHE A 218 -0.16 13.62 -21.30
N PHE A 219 -0.63 14.51 -20.41
CA PHE A 219 -0.14 15.89 -20.34
C PHE A 219 1.32 15.96 -19.91
N ALA A 220 1.78 15.08 -19.02
CA ALA A 220 3.18 14.99 -18.63
C ALA A 220 4.07 14.60 -19.82
N GLY A 221 3.63 13.61 -20.62
CA GLY A 221 4.34 13.19 -21.82
C GLY A 221 4.35 14.24 -22.93
N TRP A 222 3.22 14.91 -23.17
CA TRP A 222 3.08 15.94 -24.20
C TRP A 222 3.89 17.21 -23.91
N SER A 223 3.84 17.70 -22.67
CA SER A 223 4.49 18.95 -22.27
C SER A 223 6.01 18.90 -22.33
N SER A 224 6.59 17.70 -22.18
CA SER A 224 8.03 17.44 -22.14
C SER A 224 8.76 17.74 -23.47
N ASN A 225 8.05 17.89 -24.59
CA ASN A 225 8.60 18.16 -25.92
C ASN A 225 9.74 17.23 -26.35
N ASN A 226 9.63 15.95 -26.01
CA ASN A 226 10.50 14.87 -26.46
C ASN A 226 9.64 13.79 -27.14
N LYS A 227 10.04 13.37 -28.36
CA LYS A 227 9.29 12.38 -29.15
C LYS A 227 9.12 11.05 -28.41
N TYR A 228 10.13 10.64 -27.66
CA TYR A 228 10.12 9.36 -26.95
C TYR A 228 9.20 9.42 -25.72
N THR A 229 9.28 10.50 -24.94
CA THR A 229 8.43 10.76 -23.79
C THR A 229 6.95 10.89 -24.17
N LEU A 230 6.66 11.53 -25.32
CA LEU A 230 5.30 11.61 -25.85
C LEU A 230 4.76 10.23 -26.25
N LEU A 231 5.55 9.40 -26.94
CA LEU A 231 5.14 8.04 -27.30
C LEU A 231 4.92 7.17 -26.05
N GLY A 232 5.78 7.32 -25.03
CA GLY A 232 5.60 6.68 -23.72
C GLY A 232 4.31 7.10 -23.02
N GLY A 233 3.98 8.40 -23.05
CA GLY A 233 2.75 8.94 -22.46
C GLY A 233 1.48 8.48 -23.15
N ILE A 234 1.46 8.43 -24.49
CA ILE A 234 0.31 7.91 -25.25
C ILE A 234 0.09 6.43 -24.95
N ARG A 235 1.17 5.66 -24.87
CA ARG A 235 1.15 4.23 -24.52
C ARG A 235 0.56 4.02 -23.13
N SER A 236 1.14 4.64 -22.11
CA SER A 236 0.64 4.61 -20.74
C SER A 236 -0.85 4.95 -20.66
N ALA A 237 -1.25 6.09 -21.22
CA ALA A 237 -2.65 6.53 -21.17
C ALA A 237 -3.60 5.52 -21.83
N ALA A 238 -3.21 4.90 -22.95
CA ALA A 238 -3.99 3.86 -23.61
C ALA A 238 -4.12 2.59 -22.74
N GLN A 239 -3.06 2.21 -22.03
CA GLN A 239 -3.12 1.10 -21.08
C GLN A 239 -4.06 1.42 -19.92
N LEU A 240 -3.86 2.53 -19.20
CA LEU A 240 -4.68 2.90 -18.06
C LEU A 240 -6.18 2.90 -18.44
N THR A 241 -6.51 3.50 -19.59
CA THR A 241 -7.89 3.51 -20.11
C THR A 241 -8.43 2.10 -20.42
N ALA A 242 -7.58 1.20 -20.94
CA ALA A 242 -8.00 -0.17 -21.29
C ALA A 242 -8.31 -1.03 -20.05
N TYR A 243 -7.63 -0.77 -18.93
CA TYR A 243 -7.80 -1.54 -17.68
C TYR A 243 -8.83 -0.91 -16.72
N GLU A 244 -9.16 0.37 -16.90
CA GLU A 244 -10.22 1.05 -16.14
C GLU A 244 -11.60 0.44 -16.39
N ILE A 245 -11.92 0.07 -17.64
CA ILE A 245 -13.24 -0.51 -17.97
C ILE A 245 -13.46 -1.87 -17.26
N PRO A 246 -12.55 -2.87 -17.37
CA PRO A 246 -12.68 -4.10 -16.59
C PRO A 246 -12.70 -3.85 -15.08
N LEU A 247 -11.90 -2.91 -14.56
CA LEU A 247 -11.89 -2.54 -13.15
C LEU A 247 -13.30 -2.08 -12.71
N LEU A 248 -13.91 -1.15 -13.45
CA LEU A 248 -15.25 -0.64 -13.15
C LEU A 248 -16.31 -1.76 -13.14
N VAL A 249 -16.27 -2.66 -14.13
CA VAL A 249 -17.21 -3.79 -14.20
C VAL A 249 -17.01 -4.77 -13.04
N THR A 250 -15.76 -5.03 -12.64
CA THR A 250 -15.49 -5.88 -11.47
C THR A 250 -15.98 -5.24 -10.18
N VAL A 251 -15.79 -3.93 -10.01
CA VAL A 251 -16.26 -3.20 -8.84
C VAL A 251 -17.78 -3.15 -8.80
N LEU A 252 -18.45 -3.01 -9.95
CA LEU A 252 -19.91 -3.07 -10.05
C LEU A 252 -20.47 -4.41 -9.57
N SER A 253 -19.75 -5.52 -9.79
CA SER A 253 -20.18 -6.84 -9.29
C SER A 253 -20.31 -6.88 -7.75
N LEU A 254 -19.47 -6.13 -7.04
CA LEU A 254 -19.52 -6.02 -5.58
C LEU A 254 -20.71 -5.18 -5.11
N ALA A 255 -21.02 -4.10 -5.84
CA ALA A 255 -22.21 -3.29 -5.60
C ALA A 255 -23.49 -4.12 -5.79
N VAL A 256 -23.52 -5.02 -6.78
CA VAL A 256 -24.67 -5.92 -7.01
C VAL A 256 -24.84 -6.93 -5.87
N ILE A 257 -23.74 -7.52 -5.36
CA ILE A 257 -23.82 -8.48 -4.25
C ILE A 257 -24.29 -7.81 -2.96
N SER A 258 -23.75 -6.64 -2.63
CA SER A 258 -24.10 -5.90 -1.42
C SER A 258 -25.48 -5.23 -1.51
N GLY A 259 -25.90 -4.83 -2.71
CA GLY A 259 -27.12 -4.05 -2.94
C GLY A 259 -26.95 -2.56 -2.67
N SER A 260 -25.72 -2.05 -2.57
CA SER A 260 -25.42 -0.64 -2.31
C SER A 260 -24.23 -0.14 -3.14
N LEU A 261 -24.21 1.17 -3.38
CA LEU A 261 -23.07 1.89 -3.98
C LEU A 261 -22.21 2.60 -2.92
N ASN A 262 -22.55 2.44 -1.64
CA ASN A 262 -21.79 2.97 -0.53
C ASN A 262 -20.71 1.98 -0.08
N ILE A 263 -19.45 2.42 -0.03
CA ILE A 263 -18.30 1.60 0.37
C ILE A 263 -18.44 1.07 1.80
N ILE A 264 -18.99 1.87 2.73
CA ILE A 264 -19.18 1.46 4.13
C ILE A 264 -20.25 0.37 4.20
N GLU A 265 -21.36 0.53 3.49
CA GLU A 265 -22.44 -0.48 3.45
C GLU A 265 -21.97 -1.78 2.78
N ILE A 266 -21.09 -1.71 1.77
CA ILE A 266 -20.44 -2.89 1.20
C ILE A 266 -19.61 -3.63 2.26
N ALA A 267 -18.83 -2.90 3.04
CA ALA A 267 -18.01 -3.46 4.12
C ALA A 267 -18.87 -4.08 5.23
N GLU A 268 -19.93 -3.39 5.64
CA GLU A 268 -20.88 -3.86 6.65
C GLU A 268 -21.65 -5.09 6.17
N PHE A 269 -22.05 -5.14 4.90
CA PHE A 269 -22.69 -6.32 4.30
C PHE A 269 -21.80 -7.57 4.40
N GLN A 270 -20.48 -7.43 4.19
CA GLN A 270 -19.56 -8.56 4.34
C GLN A 270 -19.48 -9.08 5.78
N ILE A 271 -19.52 -8.17 6.74
CA ILE A 271 -19.48 -8.48 8.17
C ILE A 271 -20.81 -9.12 8.60
N SER A 272 -21.95 -8.55 8.21
CA SER A 272 -23.27 -9.07 8.57
C SER A 272 -23.57 -10.42 7.95
N SER A 273 -23.08 -10.66 6.73
CA SER A 273 -23.32 -11.91 6.00
C SER A 273 -22.39 -13.06 6.42
N GLY A 274 -21.42 -12.80 7.30
CA GLY A 274 -20.47 -13.78 7.85
C GLY A 274 -19.50 -14.39 6.84
N VAL A 275 -19.46 -13.89 5.60
CA VAL A 275 -18.64 -14.44 4.51
C VAL A 275 -17.97 -13.33 3.73
N TRP A 276 -16.66 -13.48 3.54
CA TRP A 276 -15.87 -12.56 2.74
C TRP A 276 -16.15 -12.72 1.24
N ASN A 277 -16.22 -11.59 0.54
CA ASN A 277 -16.45 -11.54 -0.90
C ASN A 277 -15.37 -12.28 -1.72
N ILE A 278 -14.16 -12.46 -1.21
CA ILE A 278 -13.14 -13.29 -1.87
C ILE A 278 -13.62 -14.73 -2.12
N PHE A 279 -14.44 -15.28 -1.22
CA PHE A 279 -14.97 -16.64 -1.35
C PHE A 279 -16.23 -16.70 -2.21
N LEU A 280 -16.97 -15.59 -2.32
CA LEU A 280 -18.16 -15.47 -3.19
C LEU A 280 -17.78 -15.19 -4.64
N LEU A 281 -16.82 -14.28 -4.84
CA LEU A 281 -16.34 -13.81 -6.15
C LEU A 281 -14.81 -13.94 -6.25
N PRO A 282 -14.25 -15.16 -6.26
CA PRO A 282 -12.81 -15.35 -6.44
C PRO A 282 -12.32 -14.83 -7.79
N LEU A 283 -13.14 -14.94 -8.84
CA LEU A 283 -12.86 -14.36 -10.16
C LEU A 283 -12.78 -12.82 -10.07
N GLY A 284 -13.74 -12.19 -9.39
CA GLY A 284 -13.75 -10.75 -9.16
C GLY A 284 -12.52 -10.28 -8.40
N ALA A 285 -12.09 -11.01 -7.37
CA ALA A 285 -10.88 -10.70 -6.62
C ALA A 285 -9.62 -10.75 -7.50
N ALA A 286 -9.48 -11.78 -8.33
CA ALA A 286 -8.35 -11.90 -9.26
C ALA A 286 -8.36 -10.79 -10.31
N LEU A 287 -9.51 -10.49 -10.92
CA LEU A 287 -9.63 -9.44 -11.92
C LEU A 287 -9.35 -8.05 -11.34
N PHE A 288 -9.88 -7.75 -10.14
CA PHE A 288 -9.60 -6.49 -9.44
C PHE A 288 -8.11 -6.37 -9.13
N LEU A 289 -7.47 -7.43 -8.64
CA LEU A 289 -6.04 -7.40 -8.36
C LEU A 289 -5.22 -7.14 -9.63
N ILE A 290 -5.50 -7.86 -10.71
CA ILE A 290 -4.77 -7.73 -11.99
C ILE A 290 -4.96 -6.33 -12.58
N THR A 291 -6.18 -5.82 -12.59
CA THR A 291 -6.49 -4.48 -13.12
C THR A 291 -5.85 -3.39 -12.28
N MET A 292 -5.83 -3.52 -10.95
CA MET A 292 -5.13 -2.57 -10.09
C MET A 292 -3.61 -2.61 -10.25
N VAL A 293 -2.99 -3.78 -10.46
CA VAL A 293 -1.55 -3.84 -10.77
C VAL A 293 -1.25 -3.14 -12.10
N ALA A 294 -2.13 -3.31 -13.09
CA ALA A 294 -2.00 -2.63 -14.38
C ALA A 294 -2.21 -1.12 -14.30
N GLU A 295 -3.14 -0.65 -13.46
CA GLU A 295 -3.42 0.77 -13.20
C GLU A 295 -2.26 1.49 -12.50
N VAL A 296 -1.50 0.77 -11.68
CA VAL A 296 -0.31 1.32 -10.97
C VAL A 296 0.95 1.25 -11.86
N GLU A 297 0.85 0.73 -13.08
CA GLU A 297 1.94 0.61 -14.05
C GLU A 297 3.17 -0.16 -13.51
N ARG A 298 2.96 -1.11 -12.60
CA ARG A 298 4.05 -1.93 -12.04
C ARG A 298 4.20 -3.24 -12.81
N ILE A 299 5.44 -3.77 -12.82
CA ILE A 299 5.76 -5.10 -13.38
C ILE A 299 4.73 -6.12 -12.87
N PRO A 300 4.06 -6.87 -13.76
CA PRO A 300 4.41 -7.13 -15.16
C PRO A 300 3.89 -6.11 -16.20
N PHE A 301 3.06 -5.14 -15.80
CA PHE A 301 2.36 -4.17 -16.65
C PHE A 301 3.06 -2.81 -16.73
N ASP A 302 4.36 -2.78 -16.49
CA ASP A 302 5.19 -1.58 -16.64
C ASP A 302 5.52 -1.40 -18.13
N MET A 303 4.65 -0.69 -18.85
CA MET A 303 4.81 -0.35 -20.28
C MET A 303 5.65 0.91 -20.54
N PRO A 304 5.62 1.95 -19.68
CA PRO A 304 6.38 3.18 -19.91
C PRO A 304 7.86 3.09 -19.51
N GLU A 305 8.22 2.44 -18.40
CA GLU A 305 9.61 2.45 -17.88
C GLU A 305 10.53 1.42 -18.60
N ALA A 306 10.16 0.94 -19.80
CA ALA A 306 10.85 -0.15 -20.47
C ALA A 306 12.13 0.27 -21.20
N GLU A 307 13.26 0.24 -20.48
CA GLU A 307 14.63 0.53 -20.94
C GLU A 307 15.07 -0.20 -22.24
N ALA A 308 14.39 -1.28 -22.65
CA ALA A 308 14.74 -2.04 -23.84
C ALA A 308 14.21 -1.44 -25.16
N GLU A 309 13.21 -0.55 -25.14
CA GLU A 309 12.62 -0.01 -26.37
C GLU A 309 12.58 1.52 -26.44
N LEU A 310 12.53 2.26 -25.32
CA LEU A 310 12.66 3.74 -25.25
C LEU A 310 13.14 4.22 -23.85
N VAL A 311 13.69 5.44 -23.80
CA VAL A 311 13.97 6.28 -22.62
C VAL A 311 12.82 6.21 -21.58
N GLU A 312 13.10 6.17 -20.26
CA GLU A 312 12.30 5.99 -19.00
C GLU A 312 10.79 6.37 -18.95
N GLY A 313 10.04 6.28 -20.04
CA GLY A 313 8.61 6.57 -20.13
C GLY A 313 8.25 8.04 -20.27
N TRP A 314 7.11 8.39 -19.66
CA TRP A 314 6.44 9.70 -19.81
C TRP A 314 6.94 10.78 -18.85
N TRP A 315 7.76 10.41 -17.86
CA TRP A 315 8.30 11.34 -16.86
C TRP A 315 9.81 11.59 -16.97
N THR A 316 10.48 11.12 -18.00
CA THR A 316 11.96 11.15 -18.09
C THR A 316 12.54 12.56 -17.94
N GLU A 317 11.85 13.57 -18.44
CA GLU A 317 12.30 14.96 -18.40
C GLU A 317 12.08 15.63 -17.02
N TYR A 318 11.40 14.96 -16.09
CA TYR A 318 11.11 15.51 -14.76
C TYR A 318 12.25 15.25 -13.78
N GLY A 319 12.65 16.31 -13.07
CA GLY A 319 13.67 16.27 -12.02
C GLY A 319 13.17 16.79 -10.67
N GLY A 320 13.99 16.55 -9.64
CA GLY A 320 13.81 17.10 -8.30
C GLY A 320 12.45 16.73 -7.67
N MET A 321 11.76 17.75 -7.14
CA MET A 321 10.50 17.57 -6.41
C MET A 321 9.36 17.01 -7.28
N ARG A 322 9.26 17.39 -8.55
CA ARG A 322 8.14 16.95 -9.42
C ARG A 322 8.22 15.46 -9.69
N TRP A 323 9.42 14.96 -10.00
CA TRP A 323 9.68 13.53 -10.11
C TRP A 323 9.33 12.82 -8.79
N GLY A 324 9.76 13.39 -7.64
CA GLY A 324 9.42 12.84 -6.33
C GLY A 324 7.93 12.75 -6.05
N LEU A 325 7.14 13.74 -6.49
CA LEU A 325 5.67 13.74 -6.37
C LEU A 325 5.01 12.68 -7.26
N MET A 326 5.49 12.51 -8.50
CA MET A 326 4.96 11.48 -9.40
C MET A 326 5.29 10.08 -8.87
N PHE A 327 6.53 9.86 -8.43
CA PHE A 327 6.94 8.64 -7.74
C PHE A 327 6.07 8.36 -6.51
N ALA A 328 5.84 9.38 -5.65
CA ALA A 328 4.97 9.22 -4.49
C ALA A 328 3.52 8.88 -4.88
N SER A 329 2.99 9.48 -5.95
CA SER A 329 1.64 9.19 -6.44
C SER A 329 1.45 7.73 -6.82
N GLU A 330 2.43 7.07 -7.45
CA GLU A 330 2.33 5.65 -7.78
C GLU A 330 2.23 4.77 -6.54
N TYR A 331 3.06 5.03 -5.52
CA TYR A 331 2.99 4.28 -4.27
C TYR A 331 1.69 4.54 -3.52
N LEU A 332 1.20 5.77 -3.56
CA LEU A 332 -0.10 6.12 -3.01
C LEU A 332 -1.23 5.41 -3.74
N ARG A 333 -1.20 5.32 -5.08
CA ARG A 333 -2.17 4.53 -5.86
C ARG A 333 -2.08 3.04 -5.52
N CYS A 334 -0.87 2.50 -5.40
CA CYS A 334 -0.65 1.12 -4.95
C CYS A 334 -1.23 0.87 -3.55
N TYR A 335 -1.05 1.83 -2.65
CA TYR A 335 -1.59 1.72 -1.30
C TYR A 335 -3.12 1.79 -1.29
N ALA A 336 -3.71 2.70 -2.05
CA ALA A 336 -5.15 2.77 -2.25
C ALA A 336 -5.70 1.45 -2.83
N ALA A 337 -5.01 0.85 -3.79
CA ALA A 337 -5.37 -0.46 -4.33
C ALA A 337 -5.42 -1.56 -3.24
N CYS A 338 -4.41 -1.60 -2.38
CA CYS A 338 -4.33 -2.59 -1.30
C CYS A 338 -5.42 -2.36 -0.23
N LEU A 339 -5.71 -1.10 0.10
CA LEU A 339 -6.80 -0.74 1.01
C LEU A 339 -8.16 -1.14 0.42
N LEU A 340 -8.42 -0.80 -0.84
CA LEU A 340 -9.67 -1.14 -1.52
C LEU A 340 -9.84 -2.65 -1.67
N PHE A 341 -8.76 -3.40 -1.96
CA PHE A 341 -8.82 -4.85 -1.98
C PHE A 341 -9.22 -5.42 -0.61
N ALA A 342 -8.62 -4.90 0.47
CA ALA A 342 -8.93 -5.33 1.83
C ALA A 342 -10.39 -5.03 2.20
N ILE A 343 -10.90 -3.85 1.81
CA ILE A 343 -12.30 -3.46 2.02
C ILE A 343 -13.23 -4.38 1.24
N PHE A 344 -13.05 -4.46 -0.07
CA PHE A 344 -13.97 -5.13 -0.98
C PHE A 344 -13.98 -6.65 -0.88
N PHE A 345 -12.84 -7.29 -0.56
CA PHE A 345 -12.71 -8.75 -0.65
C PHE A 345 -12.37 -9.44 0.65
N LEU A 346 -11.66 -8.77 1.59
CA LEU A 346 -11.14 -9.40 2.81
C LEU A 346 -11.91 -9.01 4.08
N GLY A 347 -13.17 -8.62 3.97
CA GLY A 347 -14.00 -8.26 5.13
C GLY A 347 -13.53 -6.99 5.84
N ALA A 348 -13.00 -6.00 5.10
CA ALA A 348 -12.63 -4.68 5.59
C ALA A 348 -11.87 -4.70 6.95
N TRP A 349 -12.46 -4.12 7.99
CA TRP A 349 -11.89 -4.00 9.33
C TRP A 349 -12.27 -5.16 10.29
N GLU A 350 -12.94 -6.20 9.79
CA GLU A 350 -13.24 -7.40 10.56
C GLU A 350 -11.96 -8.21 10.86
N MET A 351 -11.92 -8.87 12.02
CA MET A 351 -10.86 -9.84 12.29
C MET A 351 -11.07 -11.10 11.43
N PRO A 352 -10.01 -11.70 10.86
CA PRO A 352 -10.10 -13.00 10.18
C PRO A 352 -10.74 -14.06 11.08
N PHE A 353 -11.90 -14.59 10.67
CA PHE A 353 -12.66 -15.61 11.41
C PHE A 353 -13.06 -15.19 12.83
N GLY A 354 -13.21 -13.88 13.08
CA GLY A 354 -13.49 -13.33 14.41
C GLY A 354 -14.75 -13.93 15.04
N ASP A 355 -15.84 -14.00 14.27
CA ASP A 355 -17.11 -14.51 14.77
C ASP A 355 -17.07 -16.02 15.07
N THR A 356 -16.28 -16.79 14.31
CA THR A 356 -16.08 -18.23 14.54
C THR A 356 -15.20 -18.49 15.77
N ILE A 357 -14.21 -17.64 16.03
CA ILE A 357 -13.30 -17.74 17.19
C ILE A 357 -14.00 -17.30 18.47
N VAL A 358 -14.84 -16.25 18.43
CA VAL A 358 -15.62 -15.78 19.58
C VAL A 358 -16.72 -16.75 19.95
N GLY A 359 -17.35 -17.42 18.97
CA GLY A 359 -18.34 -18.48 19.23
C GLY A 359 -17.78 -19.69 19.99
N ILE A 360 -16.45 -19.87 20.04
CA ILE A 360 -15.78 -20.92 20.83
C ILE A 360 -15.58 -20.48 22.30
N ILE A 361 -15.66 -19.18 22.62
CA ILE A 361 -15.44 -18.63 23.97
C ILE A 361 -16.79 -18.17 24.56
N PRO A 362 -17.43 -18.95 25.45
CA PRO A 362 -18.86 -18.76 25.76
C PRO A 362 -19.21 -17.53 26.61
N ASN A 363 -18.24 -16.81 27.20
CA ASN A 363 -18.53 -15.79 28.21
C ASN A 363 -17.82 -14.47 27.92
N GLN A 364 -18.62 -13.45 27.55
CA GLN A 364 -18.16 -12.07 27.31
C GLN A 364 -17.68 -11.36 28.60
N ASP A 365 -18.13 -11.78 29.79
CA ASP A 365 -17.70 -11.20 31.08
C ASP A 365 -16.25 -11.54 31.47
N LEU A 366 -15.67 -12.57 30.87
CA LEU A 366 -14.27 -12.95 31.10
C LEU A 366 -13.31 -12.02 30.35
N ILE A 367 -13.74 -11.34 29.28
CA ILE A 367 -12.89 -10.53 28.42
C ILE A 367 -12.40 -9.29 29.18
N LEU A 368 -13.27 -8.62 29.95
CA LEU A 368 -12.88 -7.49 30.80
C LEU A 368 -11.99 -7.92 31.99
N GLY A 369 -12.24 -9.10 32.57
CA GLY A 369 -11.41 -9.67 33.62
C GLY A 369 -10.01 -10.10 33.12
N VAL A 370 -9.92 -10.64 31.91
CA VAL A 370 -8.66 -11.12 31.32
C VAL A 370 -7.83 -9.98 30.71
N ILE A 371 -8.44 -8.88 30.25
CA ILE A 371 -7.70 -7.64 29.89
C ILE A 371 -7.00 -7.07 31.13
N GLY A 372 -7.69 -7.02 32.28
CA GLY A 372 -7.11 -6.57 33.55
C GLY A 372 -6.01 -7.48 34.08
N VAL A 373 -6.20 -8.81 34.03
CA VAL A 373 -5.20 -9.80 34.46
C VAL A 373 -4.03 -9.89 33.47
N GLY A 374 -4.25 -9.66 32.18
CA GLY A 374 -3.22 -9.70 31.13
C GLY A 374 -2.25 -8.51 31.19
N LEU A 375 -2.72 -7.31 31.54
CA LEU A 375 -1.86 -6.15 31.79
C LEU A 375 -0.99 -6.33 33.05
N ILE A 376 -1.56 -6.92 34.10
CA ILE A 376 -0.83 -7.27 35.34
C ILE A 376 0.16 -8.42 35.07
N GLY A 377 -0.23 -9.40 34.24
CA GLY A 377 0.62 -10.52 33.80
C GLY A 377 1.78 -10.09 32.91
N LEU A 378 1.60 -9.08 32.05
CA LEU A 378 2.67 -8.52 31.20
C LEU A 378 3.69 -7.73 32.04
N ALA A 379 3.25 -7.03 33.08
CA ALA A 379 4.13 -6.38 34.06
C ALA A 379 4.95 -7.37 34.89
N ILE A 380 4.42 -8.58 35.16
CA ILE A 380 5.09 -9.65 35.92
C ILE A 380 5.95 -10.55 35.00
N GLY A 381 5.52 -10.79 33.75
CA GLY A 381 6.19 -11.62 32.76
C GLY A 381 7.46 -10.98 32.17
N LEU A 382 7.53 -9.65 32.12
CA LEU A 382 8.78 -8.92 31.83
C LEU A 382 9.87 -9.11 32.90
N ARG A 383 9.58 -9.81 34.01
CA ARG A 383 10.51 -10.04 35.14
C ARG A 383 10.74 -11.51 35.50
N SER A 384 10.12 -12.51 34.87
CA SER A 384 10.31 -13.92 35.28
C SER A 384 10.26 -14.96 34.15
N GLU A 385 11.12 -15.98 34.27
CA GLU A 385 11.41 -17.04 33.29
C GLU A 385 10.45 -18.25 33.36
N PHE A 386 9.13 -18.05 33.42
CA PHE A 386 8.17 -19.18 33.44
C PHE A 386 7.24 -19.19 32.20
N PRO A 387 7.36 -20.20 31.30
CA PRO A 387 6.66 -20.21 30.00
C PRO A 387 5.25 -20.85 30.01
N VAL A 388 4.65 -21.14 31.18
CA VAL A 388 3.43 -21.99 31.24
C VAL A 388 2.12 -21.18 31.35
N LEU A 389 2.17 -19.86 31.58
CA LEU A 389 0.97 -19.01 31.70
C LEU A 389 0.60 -18.23 30.41
N LEU A 390 1.17 -18.60 29.27
CA LEU A 390 1.10 -17.84 28.02
C LEU A 390 -0.12 -18.17 27.11
N ALA A 391 -0.99 -19.12 27.49
CA ALA A 391 -1.99 -19.68 26.57
C ALA A 391 -3.24 -18.80 26.30
N PRO A 392 -3.83 -18.06 27.26
CA PRO A 392 -4.94 -17.15 26.96
C PRO A 392 -4.50 -15.73 26.54
N MET A 393 -3.21 -15.39 26.66
CA MET A 393 -2.66 -14.07 26.33
C MET A 393 -2.75 -13.65 24.83
N PRO A 394 -2.60 -14.56 23.84
CA PRO A 394 -2.65 -14.18 22.43
C PRO A 394 -4.06 -13.81 21.98
N LEU A 395 -5.08 -14.54 22.44
CA LEU A 395 -6.48 -14.34 22.05
C LEU A 395 -7.05 -13.01 22.58
N VAL A 396 -6.67 -12.59 23.78
CA VAL A 396 -7.09 -11.31 24.36
C VAL A 396 -6.33 -10.12 23.78
N PHE A 397 -5.06 -10.30 23.39
CA PHE A 397 -4.35 -9.26 22.66
C PHE A 397 -4.97 -9.00 21.28
N ILE A 398 -5.44 -10.05 20.62
CA ILE A 398 -6.08 -10.00 19.31
C ILE A 398 -7.43 -9.27 19.32
N SER A 399 -8.23 -9.42 20.39
CA SER A 399 -9.53 -8.71 20.54
C SER A 399 -9.38 -7.24 20.97
N ALA A 400 -8.23 -6.84 21.51
CA ALA A 400 -7.95 -5.46 21.89
C ALA A 400 -7.41 -4.59 20.73
N ILE A 401 -7.10 -5.18 19.58
CA ILE A 401 -6.59 -4.46 18.41
C ILE A 401 -7.74 -3.64 17.78
N PRO A 402 -7.58 -2.32 17.57
CA PRO A 402 -8.60 -1.51 16.91
C PRO A 402 -8.93 -2.04 15.51
N PRO A 403 -10.20 -1.98 15.05
CA PRO A 403 -10.60 -2.45 13.72
C PRO A 403 -9.78 -1.81 12.58
N THR A 404 -9.40 -0.54 12.72
CA THR A 404 -8.52 0.16 11.78
C THR A 404 -7.15 -0.51 11.61
N ALA A 405 -6.57 -1.04 12.69
CA ALA A 405 -5.27 -1.72 12.60
C ALA A 405 -5.36 -3.04 11.82
N TRP A 406 -6.50 -3.74 11.88
CA TRP A 406 -6.75 -4.93 11.04
C TRP A 406 -6.82 -4.58 9.56
N LEU A 407 -7.51 -3.50 9.21
CA LEU A 407 -7.56 -3.02 7.83
C LEU A 407 -6.15 -2.67 7.32
N LEU A 408 -5.37 -1.93 8.11
CA LEU A 408 -4.00 -1.55 7.77
C LEU A 408 -3.09 -2.78 7.61
N PHE A 409 -3.23 -3.77 8.49
CA PHE A 409 -2.47 -5.01 8.42
C PHE A 409 -2.81 -5.81 7.14
N LYS A 410 -4.10 -5.95 6.82
CA LYS A 410 -4.55 -6.58 5.57
C LYS A 410 -4.02 -5.83 4.35
N ALA A 411 -4.03 -4.49 4.37
CA ALA A 411 -3.48 -3.68 3.29
C ALA A 411 -1.96 -3.89 3.13
N TRP A 412 -1.19 -3.94 4.22
CA TRP A 412 0.25 -4.24 4.16
C TRP A 412 0.54 -5.67 3.68
N PHE A 413 -0.28 -6.64 4.09
CA PHE A 413 -0.20 -8.01 3.59
C PHE A 413 -0.47 -8.06 2.07
N MET A 414 -1.52 -7.38 1.61
CA MET A 414 -1.82 -7.25 0.18
C MET A 414 -0.68 -6.56 -0.58
N PHE A 415 -0.08 -5.53 0.01
CA PHE A 415 1.08 -4.90 -0.60
C PHE A 415 2.28 -5.85 -0.71
N ALA A 416 2.54 -6.70 0.29
CA ALA A 416 3.56 -7.74 0.18
C ALA A 416 3.26 -8.72 -0.96
N ILE A 417 2.00 -9.06 -1.21
CA ILE A 417 1.57 -9.85 -2.37
C ILE A 417 1.86 -9.10 -3.68
N PHE A 418 1.56 -7.80 -3.77
CA PHE A 418 1.90 -6.98 -4.94
C PHE A 418 3.40 -7.02 -5.24
N VAL A 419 4.23 -6.85 -4.20
CA VAL A 419 5.70 -6.92 -4.34
C VAL A 419 6.14 -8.33 -4.74
N TRP A 420 5.48 -9.38 -4.24
CA TRP A 420 5.78 -10.76 -4.61
C TRP A 420 5.46 -11.06 -6.08
N ILE A 421 4.29 -10.62 -6.56
CA ILE A 421 3.88 -10.73 -7.96
C ILE A 421 4.91 -10.05 -8.86
N ARG A 422 5.31 -8.82 -8.51
CA ARG A 422 6.36 -8.07 -9.21
C ARG A 422 7.68 -8.83 -9.27
N ALA A 423 8.07 -9.52 -8.19
CA ALA A 423 9.32 -10.26 -8.14
C ALA A 423 9.28 -11.59 -8.90
N SER A 424 8.09 -12.15 -9.14
CA SER A 424 7.92 -13.51 -9.69
C SER A 424 7.51 -13.51 -11.16
N LEU A 425 6.76 -12.51 -11.62
CA LEU A 425 6.27 -12.45 -12.99
C LEU A 425 7.26 -11.76 -13.93
N HIS A 426 7.32 -12.29 -15.15
CA HIS A 426 8.10 -11.70 -16.23
C HIS A 426 7.36 -10.49 -16.81
N ARG A 427 8.12 -9.53 -17.33
CA ARG A 427 7.57 -8.38 -18.05
C ARG A 427 6.86 -8.84 -19.33
N VAL A 428 5.69 -8.27 -19.59
CA VAL A 428 4.88 -8.57 -20.78
C VAL A 428 5.03 -7.44 -21.81
N ARG A 429 4.97 -7.77 -23.10
CA ARG A 429 5.05 -6.77 -24.19
C ARG A 429 3.77 -5.94 -24.27
N SER A 430 3.89 -4.67 -24.67
CA SER A 430 2.76 -3.73 -24.79
C SER A 430 1.55 -4.26 -25.55
N ASP A 431 1.80 -4.92 -26.68
CA ASP A 431 0.74 -5.37 -27.58
C ASP A 431 -0.08 -6.48 -26.91
N GLN A 432 0.61 -7.34 -26.14
CA GLN A 432 -0.02 -8.42 -25.36
C GLN A 432 -0.76 -7.89 -24.14
N ILE A 433 -0.27 -6.81 -23.51
CA ILE A 433 -0.94 -6.13 -22.40
C ILE A 433 -2.30 -5.59 -22.87
N LEU A 434 -2.31 -4.81 -23.96
CA LEU A 434 -3.55 -4.27 -24.52
C LEU A 434 -4.50 -5.36 -25.01
N GLU A 435 -4.00 -6.39 -25.69
CA GLU A 435 -4.82 -7.53 -26.10
C GLU A 435 -5.41 -8.26 -24.88
N PHE A 436 -4.64 -8.45 -23.82
CA PHE A 436 -5.11 -9.08 -22.59
C PHE A 436 -6.23 -8.29 -21.91
N GLY A 437 -6.11 -6.96 -21.84
CA GLY A 437 -7.18 -6.09 -21.32
C GLY A 437 -8.50 -6.24 -22.08
N TRP A 438 -8.47 -6.07 -23.40
CA TRP A 438 -9.67 -6.06 -24.24
C TRP A 438 -10.24 -7.45 -24.52
N ARG A 439 -9.39 -8.44 -24.76
CA ARG A 439 -9.82 -9.78 -25.19
C ARG A 439 -10.15 -10.70 -24.03
N TRP A 440 -9.51 -10.54 -22.88
CA TRP A 440 -9.65 -11.44 -21.73
C TRP A 440 -10.30 -10.76 -20.52
N LEU A 441 -9.72 -9.67 -20.02
CA LEU A 441 -10.20 -9.07 -18.77
C LEU A 441 -11.61 -8.49 -18.91
N LEU A 442 -11.92 -7.83 -20.02
CA LEU A 442 -13.25 -7.26 -20.23
C LEU A 442 -14.36 -8.34 -20.27
N PRO A 443 -14.28 -9.40 -21.10
CA PRO A 443 -15.26 -10.47 -21.06
C PRO A 443 -15.35 -11.19 -19.71
N LEU A 444 -14.21 -11.45 -19.06
CA LEU A 444 -14.19 -12.09 -17.75
C LEU A 444 -14.84 -11.23 -16.66
N SER A 445 -14.67 -9.89 -16.72
CA SER A 445 -15.34 -8.98 -15.80
C SER A 445 -16.87 -9.00 -15.96
N LEU A 446 -17.36 -9.11 -17.20
CA LEU A 446 -18.79 -9.26 -17.48
C LEU A 446 -19.33 -10.61 -16.99
N VAL A 447 -18.57 -11.69 -17.14
CA VAL A 447 -18.92 -13.00 -16.57
C VAL A 447 -18.99 -12.92 -15.05
N ASN A 448 -18.02 -12.27 -14.42
CA ASN A 448 -18.03 -12.06 -12.96
C ASN A 448 -19.25 -11.24 -12.50
N LEU A 449 -19.62 -10.20 -13.24
CA LEU A 449 -20.84 -9.42 -12.99
C LEU A 449 -22.10 -10.30 -13.12
N ALA A 450 -22.18 -11.15 -14.14
CA ALA A 450 -23.29 -12.09 -14.31
C ALA A 450 -23.38 -13.11 -13.16
N ILE A 451 -22.23 -13.61 -12.69
CA ILE A 451 -22.15 -14.48 -11.51
C ILE A 451 -22.68 -13.75 -10.27
N ALA A 452 -22.26 -12.50 -10.06
CA ALA A 452 -22.75 -11.68 -8.94
C ALA A 452 -24.27 -11.51 -8.95
N PHE A 453 -24.86 -11.21 -10.12
CA PHE A 453 -26.33 -11.16 -10.28
C PHE A 453 -26.99 -12.50 -9.95
N TRP A 454 -26.44 -13.60 -10.46
CA TRP A 454 -27.01 -14.92 -10.23
C TRP A 454 -26.97 -15.31 -8.74
N LEU A 455 -25.86 -15.06 -8.06
CA LEU A 455 -25.70 -15.28 -6.62
C LEU A 455 -26.72 -14.45 -5.83
N ARG A 456 -26.85 -13.15 -6.13
CA ARG A 456 -27.76 -12.26 -5.40
C ARG A 456 -29.24 -12.59 -5.63
N LEU A 457 -29.64 -12.97 -6.84
CA LEU A 457 -31.05 -13.19 -7.17
C LEU A 457 -31.53 -14.61 -6.86
N SER A 458 -30.68 -15.62 -7.02
CA SER A 458 -31.11 -17.03 -6.96
C SER A 458 -30.78 -17.70 -5.64
N ILE A 459 -29.74 -17.24 -4.94
CA ILE A 459 -29.16 -17.97 -3.81
C ILE A 459 -29.32 -17.22 -2.49
N TRP A 460 -29.20 -15.89 -2.50
CA TRP A 460 -29.16 -15.08 -1.30
C TRP A 460 -30.42 -15.28 -0.42
N PRO A 461 -30.28 -15.80 0.81
CA PRO A 461 -31.43 -16.13 1.65
C PRO A 461 -31.99 -14.93 2.44
N GLY A 462 -31.27 -13.80 2.51
CA GLY A 462 -31.69 -12.59 3.22
C GLY A 462 -30.86 -12.26 4.46
N ASP A 463 -30.32 -13.26 5.14
CA ASP A 463 -29.62 -13.12 6.42
C ASP A 463 -28.10 -13.41 6.29
N GLU A 464 -27.72 -14.69 6.32
CA GLU A 464 -26.32 -15.13 6.25
C GLU A 464 -26.09 -16.03 5.03
N TRP A 465 -24.87 -16.01 4.47
CA TRP A 465 -24.53 -16.94 3.38
C TRP A 465 -24.40 -18.37 3.90
N PRO A 466 -25.03 -19.36 3.26
CA PRO A 466 -24.81 -20.76 3.62
C PRO A 466 -23.36 -21.13 3.31
N LEU A 467 -22.56 -21.50 4.32
CA LEU A 467 -21.10 -21.77 4.18
C LEU A 467 -20.75 -22.79 3.10
N LEU A 468 -21.67 -23.69 2.75
CA LEU A 468 -21.50 -24.67 1.67
C LEU A 468 -21.33 -24.01 0.29
N ILE A 469 -21.96 -22.87 0.04
CA ILE A 469 -21.96 -22.22 -1.26
C ILE A 469 -20.62 -21.52 -1.54
N PRO A 470 -20.09 -20.64 -0.67
CA PRO A 470 -18.72 -20.13 -0.79
C PRO A 470 -17.69 -21.28 -0.80
N GLY A 471 -17.91 -22.32 -0.01
CA GLY A 471 -17.05 -23.52 -0.01
C GLY A 471 -16.99 -24.23 -1.37
N LEU A 472 -18.13 -24.39 -2.05
CA LEU A 472 -18.16 -24.98 -3.39
C LEU A 472 -17.55 -24.05 -4.45
N ILE A 473 -17.86 -22.76 -4.41
CA ILE A 473 -17.31 -21.77 -5.35
C ILE A 473 -15.79 -21.73 -5.26
N THR A 474 -15.26 -21.71 -4.04
CA THR A 474 -13.81 -21.72 -3.79
C THR A 474 -13.17 -23.04 -4.20
N ALA A 475 -13.82 -24.18 -3.95
CA ALA A 475 -13.32 -25.47 -4.42
C ALA A 475 -13.28 -25.54 -5.95
N ILE A 476 -14.32 -25.08 -6.65
CA ILE A 476 -14.35 -24.99 -8.11
C ILE A 476 -13.26 -24.06 -8.61
N ALA A 477 -13.11 -22.88 -8.00
CA ALA A 477 -12.07 -21.91 -8.37
C ALA A 477 -10.66 -22.48 -8.18
N LEU A 478 -10.41 -23.20 -7.08
CA LEU A 478 -9.14 -23.87 -6.81
C LEU A 478 -8.88 -25.01 -7.80
N ILE A 479 -9.88 -25.83 -8.11
CA ILE A 479 -9.76 -26.89 -9.11
C ILE A 479 -9.43 -26.27 -10.48
N LEU A 480 -10.14 -25.21 -10.87
CA LEU A 480 -9.92 -24.51 -12.13
C LEU A 480 -8.52 -23.89 -12.16
N PHE A 481 -8.08 -23.27 -11.06
CA PHE A 481 -6.73 -22.75 -10.91
C PHE A 481 -5.66 -23.85 -11.02
N ILE A 482 -5.87 -25.01 -10.39
CA ILE A 482 -4.96 -26.16 -10.48
C ILE A 482 -4.92 -26.70 -11.90
N ILE A 483 -6.07 -26.85 -12.57
CA ILE A 483 -6.13 -27.30 -13.96
C ILE A 483 -5.36 -26.34 -14.86
N LEU A 484 -5.59 -25.04 -14.74
CA LEU A 484 -4.86 -24.02 -15.50
C LEU A 484 -3.36 -24.00 -15.17
N GLY A 485 -2.99 -24.22 -13.90
CA GLY A 485 -1.59 -24.29 -13.48
C GLY A 485 -0.89 -25.58 -13.89
N MET A 486 -1.63 -26.67 -14.10
CA MET A 486 -1.09 -27.95 -14.58
C MET A 486 -1.00 -28.04 -16.11
N ASP A 487 -1.73 -27.18 -16.83
CA ASP A 487 -1.71 -27.10 -18.29
C ASP A 487 -0.44 -26.41 -18.85
N GLU A 488 0.67 -26.44 -18.10
CA GLU A 488 1.97 -26.07 -18.64
C GLU A 488 2.39 -27.09 -19.70
N ASP A 489 2.53 -26.60 -20.94
CA ASP A 489 3.04 -27.34 -22.09
C ASP A 489 4.28 -28.17 -21.71
N LYS A 490 4.15 -29.50 -21.72
CA LYS A 490 5.26 -30.43 -21.44
C LYS A 490 6.46 -30.21 -22.37
N SER A 491 6.23 -29.69 -23.58
CA SER A 491 7.26 -29.30 -24.54
C SER A 491 8.06 -28.06 -24.11
N ALA A 492 7.47 -27.13 -23.35
CA ALA A 492 8.17 -25.97 -22.79
C ALA A 492 9.05 -26.33 -21.58
N MET A 493 8.71 -27.41 -20.86
CA MET A 493 9.49 -27.94 -19.73
C MET A 493 10.80 -28.59 -20.17
N GLU A 494 10.85 -29.22 -21.34
CA GLU A 494 12.10 -29.78 -21.90
C GLU A 494 13.14 -28.69 -22.22
N GLY A 495 12.70 -27.46 -22.52
CA GLY A 495 13.58 -26.30 -22.72
C GLY A 495 14.00 -25.56 -21.44
N ARG A 496 13.38 -25.86 -20.29
CA ARG A 496 13.65 -25.23 -18.98
C ARG A 496 14.47 -26.11 -18.03
N ILE A 497 15.18 -27.12 -18.54
CA ILE A 497 16.24 -27.76 -17.77
C ILE A 497 17.27 -26.67 -17.46
N ARG A 498 17.45 -26.39 -16.17
CA ARG A 498 18.27 -25.29 -15.65
C ARG A 498 19.66 -25.24 -16.32
N PRO A 499 20.19 -24.07 -16.72
CA PRO A 499 21.58 -23.94 -17.20
C PRO A 499 22.64 -24.24 -16.13
N TYR A 500 22.23 -24.36 -14.87
CA TYR A 500 23.12 -24.61 -13.74
C TYR A 500 22.64 -25.82 -12.94
N SER A 501 22.70 -27.00 -13.56
CA SER A 501 23.03 -28.19 -12.80
C SER A 501 24.53 -28.42 -12.93
N VAL A 502 25.26 -28.20 -11.83
CA VAL A 502 26.61 -28.73 -11.71
C VAL A 502 26.46 -30.23 -11.44
N TYR A 503 26.08 -30.98 -12.48
CA TYR A 503 26.42 -32.39 -12.53
C TYR A 503 27.87 -32.43 -12.99
N THR A 504 28.80 -32.68 -12.06
CA THR A 504 30.12 -33.19 -12.43
C THR A 504 29.96 -34.62 -12.94
N GLU A 505 29.35 -34.79 -14.11
CA GLU A 505 29.54 -36.00 -14.92
C GLU A 505 30.74 -35.77 -15.84
N SER A 506 31.91 -35.94 -15.26
CA SER A 506 33.04 -36.64 -15.86
C SER A 506 34.26 -36.43 -14.98
N LYS A 507 34.74 -37.51 -14.36
CA LYS A 507 36.17 -37.60 -14.07
C LYS A 507 36.89 -37.69 -15.43
N GLY A 508 37.15 -36.53 -16.04
CA GLY A 508 38.17 -36.42 -17.08
C GLY A 508 39.55 -36.73 -16.49
N PRO A 509 40.47 -37.35 -17.25
CA PRO A 509 41.71 -37.88 -16.71
C PRO A 509 42.59 -36.76 -16.17
N ALA A 510 43.04 -36.91 -14.92
CA ALA A 510 44.00 -36.00 -14.30
C ALA A 510 45.25 -35.90 -15.18
N SER A 511 45.63 -34.67 -15.55
CA SER A 511 46.90 -34.42 -16.23
C SER A 511 48.07 -34.76 -15.31
N PRO A 512 49.00 -35.64 -15.70
CA PRO A 512 50.17 -35.94 -14.88
C PRO A 512 51.25 -34.90 -15.15
N ARG A 513 51.23 -33.78 -14.41
CA ARG A 513 52.39 -32.91 -14.08
C ARG A 513 51.93 -31.53 -13.63
N SER A 514 51.91 -31.31 -12.33
CA SER A 514 52.21 -30.00 -11.72
C SER A 514 52.31 -30.11 -10.20
N HIS A 515 53.23 -30.97 -9.75
CA HIS A 515 53.88 -30.76 -8.45
C HIS A 515 55.36 -31.01 -8.67
N ASP A 516 56.09 -29.91 -8.92
CA ASP A 516 57.52 -29.74 -8.68
C ASP A 516 57.87 -28.28 -8.93
N ARG A 517 57.74 -27.46 -7.87
CA ARG A 517 58.66 -26.38 -7.45
C ARG A 517 58.10 -25.63 -6.25
#